data_AF-A0AB34IHQ8-F1
#
_entry.id   AF-A0AB34IHQ8-F1
#
_cell.length_a   1.000
_cell.length_b   1.000
_cell.length_c   1.000
_cell.angle_alpha   90.00
_cell.angle_beta   90.00
_cell.angle_gamma   90.00
#
_symmetry.space_group_name_H-M   'P 1'
#
loop_
_entity.id
_entity.type
_entity.pdbx_description
1 polymer ?
#
loop_
_entity_poly.entity_id
_entity_poly.type
_entity_poly.pdbx_seq_one_letter_code
_entity_poly.pdbx_strand_id
1 'polypeptide(L)'
;MVSASASGKPLAMTEAEVADIVERDLLRTFPKHPFLSVANERLIPALRRVLLAFAAYHPHIGYCQSLNFLAALLLLHGDEAGAFALLATLCESLVLEFHTPDLRGLHQTQASLLDALARHMPALSGKLTRDGVPVREQTTHWLLCLFVDALPMELVLRLWDLLFFEGQQVISHACVALFYLHETQLLAAEELYSIKPILKGNDADVLVRTVVELLESSEAELS
;
A
#
# COMPACT_ATOMS: atom_id res chain seq x y z
N MET A 1 -28.94 38.41 16.76
CA MET A 1 -28.85 37.52 15.59
C MET A 1 -27.39 37.20 15.36
N VAL A 2 -26.90 36.11 15.95
CA VAL A 2 -25.53 35.62 15.74
C VAL A 2 -25.57 34.70 14.53
N SER A 3 -24.82 35.08 13.49
CA SER A 3 -24.59 34.27 12.29
C SER A 3 -23.79 33.03 12.67
N ALA A 4 -24.39 31.85 12.50
CA ALA A 4 -23.71 30.58 12.66
C ALA A 4 -22.83 30.34 11.42
N SER A 5 -21.51 30.29 11.62
CA SER A 5 -20.56 29.91 10.57
C SER A 5 -20.76 28.43 10.25
N ALA A 6 -21.09 28.13 9.00
CA ALA A 6 -21.23 26.77 8.50
C ALA A 6 -19.88 26.03 8.64
N SER A 7 -19.86 24.99 9.46
CA SER A 7 -18.82 23.97 9.45
C SER A 7 -18.94 23.18 8.14
N GLY A 8 -18.14 23.55 7.15
CA GLY A 8 -18.05 22.83 5.89
C GLY A 8 -17.46 21.44 6.12
N LYS A 9 -18.30 20.40 6.13
CA LYS A 9 -17.85 19.04 5.80
C LYS A 9 -17.21 19.10 4.40
N PRO A 10 -16.10 18.40 4.13
CA PRO A 10 -15.64 18.24 2.77
C PRO A 10 -16.79 17.64 1.94
N LEU A 11 -17.16 18.28 0.84
CA LEU A 11 -18.14 17.74 -0.08
C LEU A 11 -17.56 16.45 -0.65
N ALA A 12 -18.27 15.34 -0.49
CA ALA A 12 -17.95 14.10 -1.17
C ALA A 12 -17.89 14.36 -2.69
N MET A 13 -16.91 13.77 -3.37
CA MET A 13 -16.75 13.93 -4.81
C MET A 13 -18.01 13.50 -5.55
N THR A 14 -18.34 14.22 -6.62
CA THR A 14 -19.42 13.84 -7.54
C THR A 14 -19.03 12.62 -8.38
N GLU A 15 -20.02 11.88 -8.88
CA GLU A 15 -19.78 10.73 -9.77
C GLU A 15 -18.97 11.11 -11.02
N ALA A 16 -19.23 12.30 -11.59
CA ALA A 16 -18.49 12.82 -12.74
C ALA A 16 -17.02 13.08 -12.41
N GLU A 17 -16.74 13.69 -11.26
CA GLU A 17 -15.36 13.93 -10.81
C GLU A 17 -14.63 12.60 -10.58
N VAL A 18 -15.28 11.63 -9.94
CA VAL A 18 -14.71 10.28 -9.74
C VAL A 18 -14.38 9.64 -11.08
N ALA A 19 -15.29 9.67 -12.04
CA ALA A 19 -15.06 9.10 -13.38
C ALA A 19 -13.86 9.76 -14.07
N ASP A 20 -13.75 11.08 -14.00
CA ASP A 20 -12.62 11.80 -14.58
C ASP A 20 -11.27 11.44 -13.92
N ILE A 21 -11.24 11.17 -12.60
CA ILE A 21 -10.01 10.68 -11.95
C ILE A 21 -9.70 9.26 -12.42
N VAL A 22 -10.69 8.37 -12.43
CA VAL A 22 -10.53 6.98 -12.88
C VAL A 22 -9.94 6.96 -14.28
N GLU A 23 -10.49 7.70 -15.26
CA GLU A 23 -9.97 7.72 -16.63
C GLU A 23 -8.49 8.11 -16.72
N ARG A 24 -8.07 9.13 -15.95
CA ARG A 24 -6.65 9.54 -15.92
C ARG A 24 -5.76 8.45 -15.34
N ASP A 25 -6.27 7.70 -14.37
CA ASP A 25 -5.51 6.66 -13.68
C ASP A 25 -5.38 5.39 -14.52
N LEU A 26 -6.41 5.04 -15.31
CA LEU A 26 -6.37 3.89 -16.22
C LEU A 26 -5.15 3.95 -17.14
N LEU A 27 -4.82 5.12 -17.69
CA LEU A 27 -3.72 5.29 -18.66
C LEU A 27 -2.32 5.18 -18.04
N ARG A 28 -2.21 5.38 -16.72
CA ARG A 28 -0.93 5.33 -15.98
C ARG A 28 -0.80 4.10 -15.08
N THR A 29 -1.79 3.21 -15.08
CA THR A 29 -1.76 1.96 -14.32
C THR A 29 -0.92 0.94 -15.08
N PHE A 30 0.29 0.64 -14.57
CA PHE A 30 1.25 -0.32 -15.14
C PHE A 30 1.48 -0.18 -16.67
N PRO A 31 1.88 1.00 -17.17
CA PRO A 31 1.92 1.28 -18.61
C PRO A 31 2.87 0.36 -19.40
N LYS A 32 3.83 -0.28 -18.72
CA LYS A 32 4.84 -1.16 -19.30
C LYS A 32 4.63 -2.65 -18.97
N HIS A 33 3.62 -3.00 -18.19
CA HIS A 33 3.41 -4.39 -17.80
C HIS A 33 2.71 -5.15 -18.94
N PRO A 34 3.21 -6.32 -19.39
CA PRO A 34 2.70 -7.00 -20.58
C PRO A 34 1.19 -7.25 -20.56
N PHE A 35 0.65 -7.58 -19.38
CA PHE A 35 -0.77 -7.91 -19.21
C PHE A 35 -1.65 -6.74 -18.78
N LEU A 36 -1.04 -5.68 -18.21
CA LEU A 36 -1.74 -4.52 -17.63
C LEU A 36 -1.54 -3.23 -18.42
N SER A 37 -0.87 -3.31 -19.58
CA SER A 37 -0.66 -2.15 -20.43
C SER A 37 -1.96 -1.68 -21.09
N VAL A 38 -1.98 -0.41 -21.47
CA VAL A 38 -3.08 0.22 -22.23
C VAL A 38 -3.36 -0.51 -23.56
N ALA A 39 -2.41 -1.32 -24.05
CA ALA A 39 -2.59 -2.15 -25.24
C ALA A 39 -3.54 -3.35 -25.02
N ASN A 40 -3.92 -3.66 -23.77
CA ASN A 40 -4.90 -4.71 -23.48
C ASN A 40 -6.34 -4.15 -23.59
N GLU A 41 -6.95 -4.35 -24.75
CA GLU A 41 -8.30 -3.87 -25.09
C GLU A 41 -9.41 -4.40 -24.17
N ARG A 42 -9.17 -5.49 -23.44
CA ARG A 42 -10.17 -6.08 -22.53
C ARG A 42 -10.03 -5.59 -21.10
N LEU A 43 -8.80 -5.40 -20.64
CA LEU A 43 -8.54 -5.10 -19.24
C LEU A 43 -8.89 -3.67 -18.86
N ILE A 44 -8.55 -2.66 -19.68
CA ILE A 44 -8.84 -1.26 -19.34
C ILE A 44 -10.35 -1.01 -19.17
N PRO A 45 -11.24 -1.53 -20.04
CA PRO A 45 -12.69 -1.47 -19.80
C PRO A 45 -13.16 -2.18 -18.53
N ALA A 46 -12.58 -3.35 -18.21
CA ALA A 46 -12.92 -4.08 -16.99
C ALA A 46 -12.48 -3.30 -15.74
N LEU A 47 -11.25 -2.78 -15.72
CA LEU A 47 -10.70 -1.96 -14.65
C LEU A 47 -11.56 -0.72 -14.40
N ARG A 48 -11.97 -0.03 -15.46
CA ARG A 48 -12.92 1.10 -15.37
C ARG A 48 -14.20 0.71 -14.65
N ARG A 49 -14.85 -0.38 -15.07
CA ARG A 49 -16.12 -0.84 -14.49
C ARG A 49 -15.96 -1.20 -13.02
N VAL A 50 -14.91 -1.93 -12.66
CA VAL A 50 -14.63 -2.33 -11.27
C VAL A 50 -14.41 -1.10 -10.38
N LEU A 51 -13.60 -0.13 -10.82
CA LEU A 51 -13.31 1.07 -10.04
C LEU A 51 -14.53 1.98 -9.86
N LEU A 52 -15.32 2.18 -10.93
CA LEU A 52 -16.56 2.96 -10.83
C LEU A 52 -17.60 2.25 -9.95
N ALA A 53 -17.73 0.93 -10.07
CA ALA A 53 -18.61 0.14 -9.21
C ALA A 53 -18.17 0.24 -7.74
N PHE A 54 -16.87 0.14 -7.45
CA PHE A 54 -16.32 0.33 -6.11
C PHE A 54 -16.67 1.71 -5.55
N ALA A 55 -16.40 2.78 -6.30
CA ALA A 55 -16.66 4.14 -5.83
C ALA A 55 -18.16 4.41 -5.60
N ALA A 56 -19.04 3.81 -6.40
CA ALA A 56 -20.49 3.87 -6.21
C ALA A 56 -20.95 3.06 -4.98
N TYR A 57 -20.33 1.91 -4.72
CA TYR A 57 -20.63 1.06 -3.58
C TYR A 57 -20.10 1.66 -2.25
N HIS A 58 -18.97 2.38 -2.29
CA HIS A 58 -18.34 3.03 -1.13
C HIS A 58 -18.25 4.55 -1.25
N PRO A 59 -19.37 5.30 -1.23
CA PRO A 59 -19.36 6.75 -1.46
C PRO A 59 -18.57 7.55 -0.41
N HIS A 60 -18.31 6.99 0.78
CA HIS A 60 -17.49 7.62 1.82
C HIS A 60 -15.98 7.53 1.56
N ILE A 61 -15.53 6.49 0.85
CA ILE A 61 -14.15 6.35 0.37
C ILE A 61 -14.03 7.00 -1.01
N GLY A 62 -15.06 6.80 -1.85
CA GLY A 62 -15.09 7.19 -3.25
C GLY A 62 -14.00 6.46 -4.02
N TYR A 63 -13.16 7.23 -4.70
CA TYR A 63 -11.98 6.72 -5.37
C TYR A 63 -10.72 7.41 -4.84
N CYS A 64 -9.84 6.63 -4.20
CA CYS A 64 -8.51 7.08 -3.82
C CYS A 64 -7.48 6.66 -4.88
N GLN A 65 -6.59 7.58 -5.23
CA GLN A 65 -5.43 7.31 -6.08
C GLN A 65 -4.53 6.25 -5.41
N SER A 66 -4.62 5.01 -5.90
CA SER A 66 -3.90 3.79 -5.50
C SER A 66 -4.76 2.55 -5.79
N LEU A 67 -6.09 2.69 -5.69
CA LEU A 67 -7.05 1.62 -5.90
C LEU A 67 -6.98 1.03 -7.30
N ASN A 68 -6.61 1.84 -8.30
CA ASN A 68 -6.35 1.38 -9.66
C ASN A 68 -5.30 0.26 -9.74
N PHE A 69 -4.23 0.34 -8.94
CA PHE A 69 -3.20 -0.69 -8.94
C PHE A 69 -3.68 -1.98 -8.28
N LEU A 70 -4.46 -1.86 -7.19
CA LEU A 70 -5.06 -2.99 -6.48
C LEU A 70 -6.06 -3.73 -7.40
N ALA A 71 -7.00 -2.99 -7.98
CA ALA A 71 -8.03 -3.51 -8.87
C ALA A 71 -7.42 -4.15 -10.14
N ALA A 72 -6.37 -3.53 -10.70
CA ALA A 72 -5.66 -4.06 -11.85
C ALA A 72 -4.99 -5.41 -11.54
N LEU A 73 -4.33 -5.52 -10.38
CA LEU A 73 -3.75 -6.80 -9.95
C LEU A 73 -4.83 -7.87 -9.78
N LEU A 74 -5.92 -7.56 -9.08
CA LEU A 74 -7.01 -8.51 -8.85
C LEU A 74 -7.62 -9.01 -10.17
N LEU A 75 -7.76 -8.14 -11.17
CA LEU A 75 -8.25 -8.50 -12.51
C LEU A 75 -7.30 -9.40 -13.31
N LEU A 76 -6.03 -9.55 -12.92
CA LEU A 76 -5.16 -10.57 -13.50
C LEU A 76 -5.49 -11.98 -13.01
N HIS A 77 -6.11 -12.09 -11.84
CA HIS A 77 -6.31 -13.35 -11.14
C HIS A 77 -7.80 -13.76 -11.01
N GLY A 78 -8.71 -12.93 -11.51
CA GLY A 78 -10.15 -13.17 -11.44
C GLY A 78 -10.94 -12.44 -12.52
N ASP A 79 -12.25 -12.68 -12.53
CA ASP A 79 -13.19 -11.92 -13.34
C ASP A 79 -13.57 -10.58 -12.66
N GLU A 80 -14.37 -9.75 -13.34
CA GLU A 80 -14.76 -8.43 -12.81
C GLU A 80 -15.52 -8.51 -11.48
N ALA A 81 -16.39 -9.51 -11.33
CA ALA A 81 -17.18 -9.69 -10.12
C ALA A 81 -16.28 -10.09 -8.95
N GLY A 82 -15.36 -11.04 -9.15
CA GLY A 82 -14.39 -11.46 -8.16
C GLY A 82 -13.41 -10.34 -7.79
N ALA A 83 -12.90 -9.61 -8.78
CA ALA A 83 -11.99 -8.48 -8.55
C ALA A 83 -12.68 -7.36 -7.76
N PHE A 84 -13.94 -7.03 -8.09
CA PHE A 84 -14.73 -6.07 -7.30
C PHE A 84 -14.93 -6.56 -5.87
N ALA A 85 -15.36 -7.81 -5.68
CA ALA A 85 -15.63 -8.36 -4.35
C ALA A 85 -14.37 -8.35 -3.48
N LEU A 86 -13.22 -8.78 -4.02
CA LEU A 86 -11.95 -8.77 -3.31
C LEU A 86 -11.47 -7.35 -3.00
N LEU A 87 -11.63 -6.39 -3.93
CA LEU A 87 -11.27 -4.99 -3.69
C LEU A 87 -12.12 -4.39 -2.57
N ALA A 88 -13.44 -4.62 -2.59
CA ALA A 88 -14.36 -4.21 -1.55
C ALA A 88 -13.95 -4.80 -0.19
N THR A 89 -13.71 -6.11 -0.13
CA THR A 89 -13.28 -6.78 1.11
C THR A 89 -11.92 -6.27 1.61
N LEU A 90 -10.93 -6.06 0.74
CA LEU A 90 -9.64 -5.47 1.11
C LEU A 90 -9.83 -4.11 1.77
N CYS A 91 -10.58 -3.22 1.11
CA CYS A 91 -10.80 -1.86 1.60
C CYS A 91 -11.70 -1.79 2.82
N GLU A 92 -12.64 -2.72 3.03
CA GLU A 92 -13.52 -2.70 4.21
C GLU A 92 -12.90 -3.40 5.42
N SER A 93 -12.22 -4.52 5.20
CA SER A 93 -11.88 -5.48 6.26
C SER A 93 -10.39 -5.50 6.59
N LEU A 94 -9.53 -5.12 5.65
CA LEU A 94 -8.08 -5.28 5.80
C LEU A 94 -7.33 -3.95 5.84
N VAL A 95 -7.75 -2.92 5.09
CA VAL A 95 -6.96 -1.67 4.96
C VAL A 95 -7.80 -0.40 4.98
N LEU A 96 -9.02 -0.44 5.52
CA LEU A 96 -9.96 0.69 5.55
C LEU A 96 -9.33 1.98 6.07
N GLU A 97 -8.50 1.86 7.10
CA GLU A 97 -7.89 3.00 7.77
C GLU A 97 -6.77 3.68 6.97
N PHE A 98 -6.30 3.07 5.87
CA PHE A 98 -5.26 3.65 5.01
C PHE A 98 -5.83 4.63 4.00
N HIS A 99 -7.11 4.49 3.65
CA HIS A 99 -7.80 5.30 2.65
C HIS A 99 -8.80 6.28 3.26
N THR A 100 -8.74 6.51 4.58
CA THR A 100 -9.51 7.57 5.23
C THR A 100 -8.99 8.95 4.84
N PRO A 101 -9.83 10.01 4.90
CA PRO A 101 -9.38 11.37 4.58
C PRO A 101 -8.20 11.88 5.43
N ASP A 102 -8.05 11.36 6.66
CA ASP A 102 -6.96 11.69 7.58
C ASP A 102 -5.77 10.71 7.51
N LEU A 103 -5.81 9.69 6.64
CA LEU A 103 -4.77 8.67 6.45
C LEU A 103 -4.31 8.04 7.78
N ARG A 104 -5.25 7.83 8.72
CA ARG A 104 -4.93 7.50 10.10
C ARG A 104 -4.13 6.21 10.23
N GLY A 105 -4.60 5.13 9.60
CA GLY A 105 -3.95 3.83 9.67
C GLY A 105 -2.58 3.85 9.01
N LEU A 106 -2.42 4.66 7.95
CA LEU A 106 -1.12 4.87 7.30
C LEU A 106 -0.14 5.55 8.26
N HIS A 107 -0.56 6.63 8.92
CA HIS A 107 0.29 7.37 9.84
C HIS A 107 0.66 6.56 11.09
N GLN A 108 -0.27 5.75 11.60
CA GLN A 108 -0.03 4.80 12.69
C GLN A 108 0.96 3.72 12.28
N THR A 109 0.78 3.08 11.12
CA THR A 109 1.69 2.06 10.59
C THR A 109 3.11 2.62 10.42
N GLN A 110 3.24 3.82 9.89
CA GLN A 110 4.53 4.52 9.77
C GLN A 110 5.16 4.86 11.13
N ALA A 111 4.35 5.20 12.14
CA ALA A 111 4.87 5.44 13.49
C ALA A 111 5.40 4.13 14.09
N SER A 112 4.63 3.04 14.02
CA SER A 112 5.05 1.72 14.46
C SER A 112 6.32 1.24 13.76
N LEU A 113 6.46 1.52 12.46
CA LEU A 113 7.68 1.23 11.70
C LEU A 113 8.89 1.98 12.27
N LEU A 114 8.78 3.30 12.47
CA LEU A 114 9.88 4.10 13.01
C LEU A 114 10.27 3.66 14.43
N ASP A 115 9.29 3.33 15.26
CA ASP A 115 9.52 2.80 16.62
C ASP A 115 10.21 1.43 16.57
N ALA A 116 9.81 0.55 15.64
CA ALA A 116 10.47 -0.75 15.45
C ALA A 116 11.92 -0.57 14.96
N LEU A 117 12.17 0.35 14.02
CA LEU A 117 13.53 0.67 13.59
C LEU A 117 14.37 1.21 14.74
N ALA A 118 13.84 2.10 15.57
CA ALA A 118 14.56 2.66 16.71
C ALA A 118 14.89 1.61 17.78
N ARG A 119 13.98 0.65 18.02
CA ARG A 119 14.15 -0.41 19.03
C ARG A 119 15.05 -1.53 18.55
N HIS A 120 14.85 -2.03 17.34
CA HIS A 120 15.46 -3.26 16.86
C HIS A 120 16.64 -3.04 15.90
N MET A 121 16.70 -1.88 15.24
CA MET A 121 17.77 -1.50 14.29
C MET A 121 18.33 -0.09 14.61
N PRO A 122 18.77 0.19 15.85
CA PRO A 122 19.10 1.54 16.30
C PRO A 122 20.24 2.19 15.49
N ALA A 123 21.20 1.39 15.01
CA ALA A 123 22.29 1.89 14.15
C ALA A 123 21.74 2.42 12.82
N LEU A 124 20.84 1.67 12.18
CA LEU A 124 20.19 2.07 10.94
C LEU A 124 19.26 3.26 11.15
N SER A 125 18.44 3.25 12.20
CA SER A 125 17.58 4.38 12.56
C SER A 125 18.38 5.67 12.75
N GLY A 126 19.53 5.57 13.43
CA GLY A 126 20.46 6.68 13.59
C GLY A 126 21.05 7.16 12.26
N LYS A 127 21.40 6.26 11.34
CA LYS A 127 21.89 6.64 9.99
C LYS A 127 20.80 7.31 9.16
N LEU A 128 19.60 6.73 9.09
CA LEU A 128 18.46 7.32 8.38
C LEU A 128 18.17 8.74 8.86
N THR A 129 18.25 8.97 10.18
CA THR A 129 18.09 10.30 10.78
C THR A 129 19.22 11.25 10.42
N ARG A 130 20.49 10.81 10.53
CA ARG A 130 21.66 11.65 10.21
C ARG A 130 21.70 12.06 8.74
N ASP A 131 21.36 11.14 7.85
CA ASP A 131 21.38 11.35 6.40
C ASP A 131 20.09 12.06 5.91
N GLY A 132 19.14 12.32 6.81
CA GLY A 132 17.90 13.03 6.49
C GLY A 132 16.94 12.25 5.60
N VAL A 133 16.94 10.92 5.69
CA VAL A 133 16.11 10.06 4.84
C VAL A 133 14.63 10.19 5.23
N PRO A 134 13.75 10.63 4.31
CA PRO A 134 12.33 10.79 4.58
C PRO A 134 11.62 9.42 4.50
N VAL A 135 11.69 8.64 5.58
CA VAL A 135 11.16 7.25 5.62
C VAL A 135 9.63 7.22 5.46
N ARG A 136 8.92 8.17 6.08
CA ARG A 136 7.45 8.23 5.98
C ARG A 136 7.02 8.45 4.53
N GLU A 137 7.56 9.48 3.91
CA GLU A 137 7.26 9.86 2.54
C GLU A 137 7.54 8.74 1.54
N GLN A 138 8.64 7.99 1.75
CA GLN A 138 9.01 6.88 0.87
C GLN A 138 8.17 5.62 1.08
N THR A 139 7.61 5.42 2.27
CA THR A 139 6.74 4.27 2.56
C THR A 139 5.26 4.57 2.33
N THR A 140 4.84 5.83 2.17
CA THR A 140 3.45 6.21 1.86
C THR A 140 2.90 5.44 0.66
N HIS A 141 3.63 5.38 -0.45
CA HIS A 141 3.18 4.66 -1.65
C HIS A 141 3.15 3.14 -1.45
N TRP A 142 4.03 2.60 -0.61
CA TRP A 142 4.04 1.17 -0.29
C TRP A 142 2.75 0.79 0.42
N LEU A 143 2.34 1.60 1.41
CA LEU A 143 1.16 1.35 2.22
C LEU A 143 -0.14 1.58 1.44
N LEU A 144 -0.25 2.69 0.69
CA LEU A 144 -1.47 3.00 -0.07
C LEU A 144 -1.74 2.00 -1.20
N CYS A 145 -0.67 1.52 -1.86
CA CYS A 145 -0.78 0.58 -2.97
C CYS A 145 -0.48 -0.87 -2.57
N LEU A 146 -0.41 -1.20 -1.28
CA LEU A 146 -0.10 -2.55 -0.77
C LEU A 146 1.07 -3.21 -1.52
N PHE A 147 2.14 -2.44 -1.68
CA PHE A 147 3.40 -2.79 -2.36
C PHE A 147 3.34 -3.07 -3.87
N VAL A 148 2.16 -3.07 -4.52
CA VAL A 148 2.00 -3.53 -5.91
C VAL A 148 2.90 -2.79 -6.91
N ASP A 149 3.12 -1.49 -6.70
CA ASP A 149 3.98 -0.65 -7.56
C ASP A 149 5.34 -0.33 -6.91
N ALA A 150 5.66 -0.97 -5.79
CA ALA A 150 6.91 -0.78 -5.06
C ALA A 150 7.85 -1.98 -5.17
N LEU A 151 7.30 -3.20 -5.13
CA LEU A 151 8.07 -4.45 -5.17
C LEU A 151 7.82 -5.21 -6.49
N PRO A 152 8.74 -6.10 -6.89
CA PRO A 152 8.46 -7.07 -7.95
C PRO A 152 7.17 -7.86 -7.69
N MET A 153 6.41 -8.13 -8.75
CA MET A 153 5.08 -8.77 -8.68
C MET A 153 5.05 -10.04 -7.83
N GLU A 154 6.07 -10.90 -7.96
CA GLU A 154 6.19 -12.13 -7.19
C GLU A 154 6.16 -11.88 -5.68
N LEU A 155 6.93 -10.90 -5.20
CA LEU A 155 6.95 -10.53 -3.78
C LEU A 155 5.60 -9.97 -3.32
N VAL A 156 4.96 -9.16 -4.16
CA VAL A 156 3.63 -8.59 -3.88
C VAL A 156 2.62 -9.71 -3.67
N LEU A 157 2.57 -10.68 -4.58
CA LEU A 157 1.64 -11.81 -4.49
C LEU A 157 1.87 -12.63 -3.21
N ARG A 158 3.13 -12.90 -2.87
CA ARG A 158 3.47 -13.63 -1.64
C ARG A 158 3.11 -12.88 -0.36
N LEU A 159 3.28 -11.56 -0.35
CA LEU A 159 2.80 -10.71 0.76
C LEU A 159 1.27 -10.67 0.82
N TRP A 160 0.59 -10.69 -0.32
CA TRP A 160 -0.88 -10.71 -0.37
C TRP A 160 -1.46 -12.04 0.11
N ASP A 161 -0.81 -13.17 -0.21
CA ASP A 161 -1.18 -14.47 0.36
C ASP A 161 -1.17 -14.42 1.90
N LEU A 162 -0.11 -13.86 2.48
CA LEU A 162 -0.03 -13.64 3.93
C LEU A 162 -1.08 -12.65 4.42
N LEU A 163 -1.27 -11.52 3.74
CA LEU A 163 -2.24 -10.50 4.12
C LEU A 163 -3.67 -11.06 4.20
N PHE A 164 -4.06 -11.94 3.27
CA PHE A 164 -5.36 -12.59 3.30
C PHE A 164 -5.48 -13.64 4.40
N PHE A 165 -4.37 -14.25 4.81
CA PHE A 165 -4.36 -15.31 5.82
C PHE A 165 -4.24 -14.76 7.26
N GLU A 166 -3.25 -13.89 7.50
CA GLU A 166 -2.89 -13.32 8.82
C GLU A 166 -3.52 -11.94 9.08
N GLY A 167 -3.98 -11.25 8.03
CA GLY A 167 -4.61 -9.93 8.15
C GLY A 167 -3.64 -8.74 8.09
N GLN A 168 -4.17 -7.56 8.45
CA GLN A 168 -3.52 -6.25 8.21
C GLN A 168 -2.13 -6.11 8.82
N GLN A 169 -1.86 -6.79 9.93
CA GLN A 169 -0.57 -6.80 10.61
C GLN A 169 0.60 -7.15 9.69
N VAL A 170 0.38 -7.97 8.66
CA VAL A 170 1.40 -8.33 7.65
C VAL A 170 2.04 -7.09 7.04
N ILE A 171 1.28 -6.00 6.86
CA ILE A 171 1.77 -4.80 6.18
C ILE A 171 2.88 -4.11 6.98
N SER A 172 2.68 -3.92 8.30
CA SER A 172 3.68 -3.31 9.16
C SER A 172 4.93 -4.19 9.31
N HIS A 173 4.72 -5.50 9.44
CA HIS A 173 5.80 -6.49 9.54
C HIS A 173 6.61 -6.59 8.24
N ALA A 174 5.95 -6.54 7.09
CA ALA A 174 6.62 -6.48 5.78
C ALA A 174 7.50 -5.23 5.65
N CYS A 175 7.05 -4.07 6.12
CA CYS A 175 7.92 -2.89 6.17
C CYS A 175 9.17 -3.13 7.01
N VAL A 176 9.02 -3.66 8.24
CA VAL A 176 10.16 -3.94 9.13
C VAL A 176 11.10 -4.98 8.51
N ALA A 177 10.56 -6.06 7.95
CA ALA A 177 11.32 -7.12 7.29
C ALA A 177 12.18 -6.58 6.14
N LEU A 178 11.63 -5.69 5.31
CA LEU A 178 12.38 -5.06 4.22
C LEU A 178 13.58 -4.26 4.73
N PHE A 179 13.43 -3.50 5.83
CA PHE A 179 14.56 -2.79 6.44
C PHE A 179 15.57 -3.75 7.06
N TYR A 180 15.10 -4.79 7.75
CA TYR A 180 15.94 -5.79 8.39
C TYR A 180 16.81 -6.54 7.39
N LEU A 181 16.23 -7.04 6.31
CA LEU A 181 16.94 -7.79 5.26
C LEU A 181 18.01 -6.96 4.56
N HIS A 182 17.83 -5.64 4.50
CA HIS A 182 18.73 -4.71 3.83
C HIS A 182 19.59 -3.89 4.80
N GLU A 183 19.52 -4.12 6.11
CA GLU A 183 20.19 -3.30 7.12
C GLU A 183 21.68 -3.14 6.86
N THR A 184 22.37 -4.25 6.58
CA THR A 184 23.82 -4.26 6.31
C THR A 184 24.17 -3.38 5.10
N GLN A 185 23.38 -3.47 4.03
CA GLN A 185 23.62 -2.72 2.80
C GLN A 185 23.32 -1.22 2.99
N LEU A 186 22.27 -0.90 3.73
CA LEU A 186 21.90 0.48 4.05
C LEU A 186 22.91 1.15 4.96
N LEU A 187 23.47 0.41 5.93
CA LEU A 187 24.54 0.90 6.81
C LEU A 187 25.85 1.13 6.05
N ALA A 188 26.16 0.27 5.08
CA ALA A 188 27.37 0.38 4.27
C ALA A 188 27.33 1.50 3.22
N ALA A 189 26.15 2.04 2.89
CA ALA A 189 26.03 3.16 1.98
C ALA A 189 26.72 4.41 2.56
N GLU A 190 27.62 5.04 1.81
CA GLU A 190 28.32 6.26 2.25
C GLU A 190 27.32 7.37 2.58
N GLU A 191 26.41 7.67 1.65
CA GLU A 191 25.30 8.61 1.82
C GLU A 191 23.99 7.95 1.39
N LEU A 192 23.01 7.92 2.29
CA LEU A 192 21.70 7.36 2.02
C LEU A 192 20.68 8.48 1.84
N TYR A 193 20.17 8.66 0.63
CA TYR A 193 19.12 9.65 0.34
C TYR A 193 17.74 9.00 0.11
N SER A 194 17.74 7.69 -0.17
CA SER A 194 16.53 6.96 -0.50
C SER A 194 16.66 5.48 -0.14
N ILE A 195 15.54 4.89 0.26
CA ILE A 195 15.39 3.45 0.53
C ILE A 195 15.06 2.64 -0.74
N LYS A 196 15.07 3.25 -1.93
CA LYS A 196 14.89 2.53 -3.21
C LYS A 196 15.80 1.31 -3.41
N PRO A 197 17.05 1.27 -2.91
CA PRO A 197 17.85 0.06 -2.98
C PRO A 197 17.19 -1.15 -2.31
N ILE A 198 16.44 -0.95 -1.21
CA ILE A 198 15.67 -1.99 -0.51
C ILE A 198 14.64 -2.64 -1.43
N LEU A 199 14.11 -1.91 -2.41
CA LEU A 199 13.11 -2.44 -3.34
C LEU A 199 13.69 -3.44 -4.34
N LYS A 200 15.03 -3.51 -4.45
CA LYS A 200 15.73 -4.34 -5.43
C LYS A 200 16.46 -5.48 -4.71
N GLY A 201 16.28 -6.70 -5.20
CA GLY A 201 17.07 -7.85 -4.75
C GLY A 201 16.49 -8.61 -3.56
N ASN A 202 15.19 -8.50 -3.31
CA ASN A 202 14.50 -9.38 -2.35
C ASN A 202 14.19 -10.73 -3.00
N ASP A 203 14.48 -11.80 -2.29
CA ASP A 203 13.95 -13.13 -2.56
C ASP A 203 12.59 -13.27 -1.87
N ALA A 204 11.59 -13.80 -2.60
CA ALA A 204 10.23 -13.83 -2.11
C ALA A 204 10.04 -14.75 -0.91
N ASP A 205 10.72 -15.90 -0.89
CA ASP A 205 10.62 -16.84 0.22
C ASP A 205 11.38 -16.33 1.44
N VAL A 206 12.51 -15.64 1.25
CA VAL A 206 13.21 -14.96 2.35
C VAL A 206 12.31 -13.91 2.99
N LEU A 207 11.68 -13.04 2.19
CA LEU A 207 10.80 -12.00 2.73
C LEU A 207 9.62 -12.60 3.51
N VAL A 208 8.94 -13.59 2.95
CA VAL A 208 7.81 -14.28 3.60
C VAL A 208 8.23 -14.89 4.93
N ARG A 209 9.34 -15.64 4.97
CA ARG A 209 9.80 -16.26 6.21
C ARG A 209 10.10 -15.22 7.28
N THR A 210 10.81 -14.16 6.93
CA THR A 210 11.12 -13.07 7.88
C THR A 210 9.85 -12.39 8.39
N VAL A 211 8.84 -12.18 7.55
CA VAL A 211 7.56 -11.61 8.00
C VAL A 211 6.87 -12.54 8.99
N VAL A 212 6.80 -13.84 8.72
CA VAL A 212 6.20 -14.84 9.62
C VAL A 212 6.95 -14.90 10.96
N GLU A 213 8.27 -14.94 10.95
CA GLU A 213 9.08 -14.94 12.18
C GLU A 213 8.84 -13.69 13.05
N LEU A 214 8.67 -12.52 12.42
CA LEU A 214 8.36 -11.28 13.13
C LEU A 214 6.93 -11.27 13.70
N LEU A 215 5.98 -11.90 13.01
CA LEU A 215 4.60 -12.05 13.50
C LEU A 215 4.56 -12.94 14.75
N GLU A 216 5.18 -14.12 14.67
CA GLU A 216 5.27 -15.06 15.80
C GLU A 216 5.96 -14.45 17.02
N SER A 217 7.01 -13.65 16.79
CA SER A 217 7.72 -12.95 17.87
C SER A 217 6.87 -11.88 18.55
N SER A 218 6.05 -11.15 17.78
CA SER A 218 5.17 -10.10 18.32
C SER A 218 4.01 -10.69 19.14
N GLU A 219 3.50 -11.86 18.74
CA GLU A 219 2.48 -12.58 19.52
C GLU A 219 3.03 -13.08 20.86
N ALA A 220 4.27 -13.57 20.89
CA ALA A 220 4.93 -14.03 22.11
C ALA A 220 5.19 -12.91 23.13
N GLU A 221 5.36 -11.66 22.69
CA GLU A 221 5.50 -10.49 23.58
C GLU A 221 4.15 -10.08 24.24
N LEU A 222 3.02 -10.55 23.71
CA LEU A 222 1.67 -10.23 24.18
C LEU A 222 1.03 -11.32 25.06
N SER A 223 1.62 -12.53 25.11
CA SER A 223 1.15 -13.69 25.87
C SER A 223 1.80 -13.83 27.24
#